data_AF-A0A9P8WHC7-F1
#
_entry.id   AF-A0A9P8WHC7-F1
#
_cell.length_a   1.000
_cell.length_b   1.000
_cell.length_c   1.000
_cell.angle_alpha   90.00
_cell.angle_beta   90.00
_cell.angle_gamma   90.00
#
_symmetry.space_group_name_H-M   'P 1'
#
loop_
_entity.id
_entity.type
_entity.pdbx_description
1 polymer ?
#
loop_
_entity_poly.entity_id
_entity_poly.type
_entity_poly.pdbx_seq_one_letter_code
_entity_poly.pdbx_strand_id
1 'polypeptide(L)'
;MLAQLLLGAILPLVARAQFNCASYWPSVTPGDSFTVNDNCHVYPGYPTTIGQTKVTVIYKDDWSDHIGIIDQLLSETFMRSIAVFSTLIPPPDIVLILGAGPSESGKSVMDSFMPADNDGPCQIRAFNLWSGGHAVALTPSAMQILAHEIYHCVQTMMLGTSGNDDSPSRWAIESSADYFSNIVFPDADYEHTRSINYMIDKPIYEQKYAANLWFQSLERTRGIVYLHQFAMATTTTYSADEERSRLASLPGFADDFFFFMLQYSFNRILDTNGAIVPIAKIPEYPFVYWTTNEDATEGTAVLETTPFTMSGFTLQLDAGQNVKIYSNAKGNQRLAWRSERETTWHMVPSGGSSGGAEGVFEIPCTNGPQNIRVLFTSTEAKSSDKVELRFIQQWEDENCCKRDRKRAAKKAKKSCTATSVTSTATSEVPEPTDTGSCAGSSIAMDPCLAGKAWKLDIPTTRELMKEHLSQLPGVTISGVQVSGAGGLTFAKEKINFTYKGLRTDVDMDAEGLQLGVSVVIDGEAGGVFYIKSGGKGKGTACLSFKSGKGTAKATIPFIGDQTFDLAPGGGYLYDTDVEYTCSGGRMTIGSKGIQSPASGGVSWGPFAYNA
;
A
#
# COMPACT_ATOMS: atom_id res chain seq x y z
N MET A 1 -77.02 -42.28 -9.08
CA MET A 1 -77.13 -41.24 -8.03
C MET A 1 -76.04 -41.54 -7.01
N LEU A 2 -74.87 -40.89 -7.14
CA LEU A 2 -74.47 -39.66 -6.43
C LEU A 2 -74.42 -39.86 -4.90
N ALA A 3 -73.36 -39.53 -4.17
CA ALA A 3 -72.02 -39.07 -4.51
C ALA A 3 -71.13 -39.21 -3.25
N GLN A 4 -69.83 -39.31 -3.51
CA GLN A 4 -68.69 -39.49 -2.64
C GLN A 4 -68.54 -38.50 -1.46
N LEU A 5 -67.84 -39.02 -0.44
CA LEU A 5 -67.23 -38.32 0.68
C LEU A 5 -66.42 -37.09 0.27
N LEU A 6 -66.51 -36.03 1.07
CA LEU A 6 -65.45 -35.04 1.24
C LEU A 6 -65.45 -34.58 2.71
N LEU A 7 -64.59 -35.21 3.53
CA LEU A 7 -64.08 -34.58 4.74
C LEU A 7 -63.09 -33.50 4.29
N GLY A 8 -63.54 -32.25 4.24
CA GLY A 8 -62.66 -31.09 4.12
C GLY A 8 -61.93 -30.88 5.44
N ALA A 9 -60.65 -31.22 5.47
CA ALA A 9 -59.74 -30.69 6.48
C ALA A 9 -59.63 -29.17 6.25
N ILE A 10 -60.25 -28.40 7.14
CA ILE A 10 -60.02 -26.96 7.24
C ILE A 10 -58.61 -26.80 7.80
N LEU A 11 -57.62 -26.66 6.92
CA LEU A 11 -56.33 -26.09 7.29
C LEU A 11 -56.61 -24.67 7.80
N PRO A 12 -56.17 -24.28 9.01
CA PRO A 12 -56.22 -22.88 9.38
C PRO A 12 -55.33 -22.13 8.38
N LEU A 13 -55.92 -21.24 7.58
CA LEU A 13 -55.18 -20.13 7.00
C LEU A 13 -54.55 -19.39 8.18
N VAL A 14 -53.26 -19.63 8.41
CA VAL A 14 -52.46 -18.79 9.28
C VAL A 14 -52.48 -17.42 8.62
N ALA A 15 -53.32 -16.53 9.11
CA ALA A 15 -53.27 -15.12 8.74
C ALA A 15 -51.85 -14.64 9.05
N ARG A 16 -51.09 -14.27 8.02
CA ARG A 16 -49.83 -13.54 8.20
C ARG A 16 -50.18 -12.28 8.99
N ALA A 17 -49.71 -12.17 10.22
CA ALA A 17 -49.97 -11.02 11.06
C ALA A 17 -49.39 -9.77 10.36
N GLN A 18 -50.25 -8.86 9.93
CA GLN A 18 -49.84 -7.53 9.49
C GLN A 18 -49.18 -6.82 10.67
N PHE A 19 -47.93 -6.38 10.49
CA PHE A 19 -47.12 -5.80 11.54
C PHE A 19 -46.50 -4.50 11.04
N ASN A 20 -46.53 -3.47 11.88
CA ASN A 20 -45.94 -2.18 11.52
C ASN A 20 -44.42 -2.30 11.56
N CYS A 21 -43.74 -1.96 10.46
CA CYS A 21 -42.27 -2.02 10.35
C CYS A 21 -41.57 -1.28 11.51
N ALA A 22 -42.21 -0.23 12.06
CA ALA A 22 -41.77 0.59 13.19
C ALA A 22 -41.31 -0.18 14.43
N SER A 23 -41.83 -1.37 14.66
CA SER A 23 -41.51 -2.21 15.82
C SER A 23 -40.04 -2.62 15.94
N TYR A 24 -39.29 -2.64 14.83
CA TYR A 24 -37.86 -2.95 14.86
C TYR A 24 -37.04 -1.76 15.38
N TRP A 25 -37.66 -0.57 15.47
CA TRP A 25 -37.00 0.68 15.84
C TRP A 25 -37.93 1.53 16.70
N PRO A 26 -38.22 1.12 17.95
CA PRO A 26 -39.15 1.82 18.83
C PRO A 26 -38.70 3.26 19.17
N SER A 27 -37.42 3.59 18.96
CA SER A 27 -36.82 4.91 19.15
C SER A 27 -36.87 5.82 17.90
N VAL A 28 -37.34 5.33 16.74
CA VAL A 28 -37.42 6.11 15.50
C VAL A 28 -38.87 6.35 15.12
N THR A 29 -39.27 7.61 14.88
CA THR A 29 -40.62 7.92 14.42
C THR A 29 -40.84 7.35 13.01
N PRO A 30 -41.89 6.54 12.79
CA PRO A 30 -42.21 6.03 11.46
C PRO A 30 -42.50 7.15 10.47
N GLY A 31 -41.78 7.19 9.35
CA GLY A 31 -41.91 8.24 8.33
C GLY A 31 -40.91 9.40 8.44
N ASP A 32 -40.11 9.48 9.52
CA ASP A 32 -38.93 10.37 9.55
C ASP A 32 -37.81 9.71 8.75
N SER A 33 -37.66 10.13 7.49
CA SER A 33 -36.55 9.93 6.51
C SER A 33 -35.97 8.51 6.27
N PHE A 34 -36.21 7.53 7.13
CA PHE A 34 -35.47 6.26 7.16
C PHE A 34 -36.33 5.02 7.42
N THR A 35 -37.56 5.17 7.93
CA THR A 35 -38.46 4.04 8.23
C THR A 35 -39.67 4.00 7.29
N VAL A 36 -40.03 2.80 6.83
CA VAL A 36 -41.22 2.59 5.99
C VAL A 36 -42.47 2.65 6.86
N ASN A 37 -43.37 3.61 6.59
CA ASN A 37 -44.64 3.78 7.30
C ASN A 37 -45.75 2.85 6.76
N ASP A 38 -45.45 1.56 6.61
CA ASP A 38 -46.36 0.58 6.03
C ASP A 38 -46.46 -0.71 6.87
N ASN A 39 -47.39 -1.58 6.48
CA ASN A 39 -47.42 -2.96 6.95
C ASN A 39 -46.26 -3.74 6.31
N CYS A 40 -45.42 -4.35 7.14
CA CYS A 40 -44.37 -5.27 6.73
C CYS A 40 -44.72 -6.71 7.13
N HIS A 41 -44.12 -7.64 6.42
CA HIS A 41 -44.10 -9.07 6.74
C HIS A 41 -42.67 -9.53 6.94
N VAL A 42 -42.47 -10.54 7.79
CA VAL A 42 -41.16 -11.18 7.94
C VAL A 42 -40.95 -12.19 6.82
N TYR A 43 -39.81 -12.12 6.16
CA TYR A 43 -39.45 -13.04 5.09
C TYR A 43 -39.24 -14.47 5.65
N PRO A 44 -39.79 -15.52 5.02
CA PRO A 44 -39.64 -16.89 5.51
C PRO A 44 -38.17 -17.29 5.72
N GLY A 45 -37.88 -17.95 6.85
CA GLY A 45 -36.51 -18.31 7.24
C GLY A 45 -35.77 -17.23 8.03
N TYR A 46 -36.36 -16.04 8.20
CA TYR A 46 -35.86 -14.97 9.06
C TYR A 46 -36.84 -14.68 10.22
N PRO A 47 -36.39 -14.07 11.33
CA PRO A 47 -34.99 -13.80 11.66
C PRO A 47 -34.17 -15.08 11.83
N THR A 48 -32.87 -14.98 11.54
CA THR A 48 -31.88 -16.05 11.76
C THR A 48 -30.61 -15.46 12.37
N THR A 49 -29.77 -16.29 12.97
CA THR A 49 -28.47 -15.87 13.51
C THR A 49 -27.36 -16.54 12.73
N ILE A 50 -26.45 -15.75 12.18
CA ILE A 50 -25.27 -16.20 11.44
C ILE A 50 -24.05 -15.73 12.22
N GLY A 51 -23.28 -16.66 12.78
CA GLY A 51 -22.20 -16.32 13.70
C GLY A 51 -22.74 -15.56 14.92
N GLN A 52 -22.33 -14.30 15.07
CA GLN A 52 -22.77 -13.41 16.16
C GLN A 52 -23.82 -12.39 15.72
N THR A 53 -24.19 -12.37 14.45
CA THR A 53 -25.08 -11.35 13.88
C THR A 53 -26.48 -11.92 13.70
N LYS A 54 -27.49 -11.26 14.27
CA LYS A 54 -28.89 -11.56 13.96
C LYS A 54 -29.29 -10.83 12.69
N VAL A 55 -29.79 -11.58 11.72
CA VAL A 55 -30.31 -11.05 10.47
C VAL A 55 -31.82 -11.19 10.45
N THR A 56 -32.51 -10.10 10.16
CA THR A 56 -33.93 -10.08 9.88
C THR A 56 -34.16 -9.55 8.47
N VAL A 57 -35.01 -10.21 7.70
CA VAL A 57 -35.44 -9.70 6.40
C VAL A 57 -36.94 -9.46 6.48
N ILE A 58 -37.36 -8.27 6.12
CA ILE A 58 -38.77 -7.87 6.04
C ILE A 58 -39.11 -7.37 4.66
N TYR A 59 -40.37 -7.47 4.27
CA TYR A 59 -40.84 -7.05 2.95
C TYR A 59 -42.24 -6.42 3.04
N LYS A 60 -42.53 -5.51 2.11
CA LYS A 60 -43.86 -4.88 1.96
C LYS A 60 -44.82 -5.73 1.11
N ASP A 61 -46.11 -5.43 1.16
CA ASP A 61 -47.15 -6.17 0.43
C ASP A 61 -46.87 -6.31 -1.09
N ASP A 62 -46.25 -5.31 -1.73
CA ASP A 62 -45.89 -5.34 -3.16
C ASP A 62 -44.77 -6.35 -3.50
N TRP A 63 -44.04 -6.84 -2.49
CA TRP A 63 -43.03 -7.88 -2.62
C TRP A 63 -43.59 -9.30 -2.42
N SER A 64 -44.87 -9.47 -2.07
CA SER A 64 -45.43 -10.78 -1.74
C SER A 64 -45.30 -11.82 -2.85
N ASP A 65 -45.36 -11.37 -4.10
CA ASP A 65 -45.35 -12.24 -5.29
C ASP A 65 -43.92 -12.67 -5.68
N HIS A 66 -42.90 -12.11 -5.02
CA HIS A 66 -41.49 -12.38 -5.29
C HIS A 66 -40.80 -13.20 -4.18
N ILE A 67 -41.56 -13.65 -3.18
CA ILE A 67 -41.05 -14.49 -2.08
C ILE A 67 -40.54 -15.81 -2.66
N GLY A 68 -39.36 -16.25 -2.20
CA GLY A 68 -38.70 -17.48 -2.62
C GLY A 68 -37.69 -17.28 -3.75
N ILE A 69 -37.88 -16.25 -4.59
CA ILE A 69 -37.05 -16.04 -5.80
C ILE A 69 -35.61 -15.67 -5.44
N ILE A 70 -35.41 -14.96 -4.34
CA ILE A 70 -34.10 -14.46 -3.89
C ILE A 70 -33.53 -15.24 -2.69
N ASP A 71 -34.10 -16.40 -2.34
CA ASP A 71 -33.70 -17.16 -1.14
C ASP A 71 -32.21 -17.50 -1.15
N GLN A 72 -31.72 -18.02 -2.28
CA GLN A 72 -30.31 -18.35 -2.43
C GLN A 72 -29.44 -17.10 -2.39
N LEU A 73 -29.87 -16.02 -3.05
CA LEU A 73 -29.16 -14.74 -3.06
C LEU A 73 -28.96 -14.22 -1.63
N LEU A 74 -30.04 -14.09 -0.87
CA LEU A 74 -29.99 -13.59 0.50
C LEU A 74 -29.15 -14.50 1.40
N SER A 75 -29.42 -15.82 1.36
CA SER A 75 -28.71 -16.77 2.21
C SER A 75 -27.21 -16.76 1.92
N GLU A 76 -26.81 -16.74 0.65
CA GLU A 76 -25.40 -16.75 0.26
C GLU A 76 -24.70 -15.44 0.60
N THR A 77 -25.33 -14.28 0.32
CA THR A 77 -24.78 -12.98 0.70
C THR A 77 -24.56 -12.85 2.20
N PHE A 78 -25.58 -13.10 3.02
CA PHE A 78 -25.40 -12.96 4.47
C PHE A 78 -24.35 -13.94 5.00
N MET A 79 -24.36 -15.20 4.56
CA MET A 79 -23.38 -16.19 5.01
C MET A 79 -21.94 -15.79 4.64
N ARG A 80 -21.68 -15.38 3.39
CA ARG A 80 -20.33 -15.00 2.94
C ARG A 80 -19.88 -13.68 3.55
N SER A 81 -20.72 -12.64 3.53
CA SER A 81 -20.38 -11.31 4.06
C SER A 81 -20.09 -11.38 5.56
N ILE A 82 -20.95 -12.04 6.35
CA ILE A 82 -20.75 -12.15 7.80
C ILE A 82 -19.49 -12.99 8.09
N ALA A 83 -19.24 -14.06 7.33
CA ALA A 83 -18.03 -14.86 7.50
C ALA A 83 -16.75 -14.06 7.27
N VAL A 84 -16.68 -13.27 6.18
CA VAL A 84 -15.52 -12.42 5.87
C VAL A 84 -15.40 -11.29 6.89
N PHE A 85 -16.45 -10.51 7.13
CA PHE A 85 -16.34 -9.33 8.00
C PHE A 85 -16.08 -9.71 9.45
N SER A 86 -16.58 -10.85 9.94
CA SER A 86 -16.29 -11.34 11.29
C SER A 86 -14.81 -11.66 11.53
N THR A 87 -13.97 -11.80 10.49
CA THR A 87 -12.51 -11.91 10.68
C THR A 87 -11.86 -10.58 11.07
N LEU A 88 -12.55 -9.46 10.83
CA LEU A 88 -12.13 -8.10 11.16
C LEU A 88 -12.87 -7.63 12.42
N ILE A 89 -14.20 -7.60 12.33
CA ILE A 89 -15.13 -7.28 13.40
C ILE A 89 -16.51 -7.85 13.07
N PRO A 90 -17.20 -8.51 14.02
CA PRO A 90 -18.56 -9.01 13.78
C PRO A 90 -19.50 -7.86 13.37
N PRO A 91 -20.26 -8.00 12.27
CA PRO A 91 -21.28 -7.00 11.91
C PRO A 91 -22.34 -6.84 13.02
N PRO A 92 -22.91 -5.63 13.19
CA PRO A 92 -24.06 -5.45 14.08
C PRO A 92 -25.27 -6.25 13.56
N ASP A 93 -26.29 -6.42 14.39
CA ASP A 93 -27.57 -6.98 13.95
C ASP A 93 -28.11 -6.21 12.73
N ILE A 94 -28.70 -6.93 11.77
CA ILE A 94 -29.11 -6.39 10.47
C ILE A 94 -30.61 -6.58 10.27
N VAL A 95 -31.28 -5.54 9.76
CA VAL A 95 -32.64 -5.60 9.20
C VAL A 95 -32.60 -5.16 7.74
N LEU A 96 -32.80 -6.10 6.82
CA LEU A 96 -33.00 -5.80 5.40
C LEU A 96 -34.48 -5.57 5.12
N ILE A 97 -34.80 -4.44 4.48
CA ILE A 97 -36.14 -4.00 4.12
C ILE A 97 -36.30 -4.09 2.60
N LEU A 98 -37.09 -5.05 2.13
CA LEU A 98 -37.41 -5.23 0.72
C LEU A 98 -38.60 -4.35 0.34
N GLY A 99 -38.40 -3.53 -0.70
CA GLY A 99 -39.45 -2.68 -1.25
C GLY A 99 -39.58 -1.33 -0.55
N ALA A 100 -38.48 -0.71 -0.11
CA ALA A 100 -38.53 0.58 0.59
C ALA A 100 -39.12 1.75 -0.24
N GLY A 101 -39.55 1.51 -1.49
CA GLY A 101 -40.09 2.49 -2.42
C GLY A 101 -39.03 3.00 -3.39
N PRO A 102 -39.27 4.14 -4.08
CA PRO A 102 -38.25 4.79 -4.87
C PRO A 102 -37.21 5.47 -3.96
N SER A 103 -35.92 5.35 -4.31
CA SER A 103 -34.88 6.15 -3.67
C SER A 103 -35.10 7.66 -3.94
N GLU A 104 -34.67 8.54 -3.04
CA GLU A 104 -34.77 10.00 -3.24
C GLU A 104 -34.13 10.48 -4.56
N SER A 105 -33.02 9.84 -4.96
CA SER A 105 -32.31 10.13 -6.22
C SER A 105 -32.95 9.51 -7.46
N GLY A 106 -33.91 8.59 -7.28
CA GLY A 106 -34.43 7.69 -8.31
C GLY A 106 -33.42 6.71 -8.93
N LYS A 107 -32.18 6.66 -8.42
CA LYS A 107 -31.06 5.92 -9.00
C LYS A 107 -30.41 4.91 -8.05
N SER A 108 -30.68 5.00 -6.76
CA SER A 108 -30.09 4.09 -5.77
C SER A 108 -30.82 2.75 -5.79
N VAL A 109 -30.05 1.67 -5.70
CA VAL A 109 -30.56 0.30 -5.71
C VAL A 109 -30.74 -0.20 -4.27
N MET A 110 -29.78 0.13 -3.41
CA MET A 110 -29.85 -0.07 -1.97
C MET A 110 -29.22 1.13 -1.23
N ASP A 111 -29.47 1.21 0.07
CA ASP A 111 -28.67 1.98 1.02
C ASP A 111 -28.71 1.33 2.41
N SER A 112 -27.91 1.86 3.32
CA SER A 112 -27.83 1.42 4.71
C SER A 112 -27.87 2.61 5.66
N PHE A 113 -28.42 2.36 6.85
CA PHE A 113 -28.61 3.37 7.89
C PHE A 113 -28.58 2.71 9.27
N MET A 114 -27.82 3.29 10.20
CA MET A 114 -27.88 2.91 11.61
C MET A 114 -28.66 3.97 12.39
N PRO A 115 -29.66 3.58 13.21
CA PRO A 115 -30.36 4.51 14.08
C PRO A 115 -29.41 5.30 14.99
N ALA A 116 -29.79 6.54 15.33
CA ALA A 116 -29.04 7.35 16.29
C ALA A 116 -28.84 6.61 17.62
N ASP A 117 -27.73 6.90 18.28
CA ASP A 117 -27.29 6.30 19.56
C ASP A 117 -26.98 4.78 19.53
N ASN A 118 -26.87 4.17 18.34
CA ASN A 118 -26.61 2.73 18.17
C ASN A 118 -27.66 1.82 18.87
N ASP A 119 -28.85 2.36 19.16
CA ASP A 119 -29.89 1.70 19.98
C ASP A 119 -30.75 0.67 19.18
N GLY A 120 -30.24 0.15 18.06
CA GLY A 120 -30.96 -0.80 17.22
C GLY A 120 -30.12 -1.43 16.10
N PRO A 121 -30.71 -2.41 15.38
CA PRO A 121 -30.02 -3.07 14.27
C PRO A 121 -29.78 -2.09 13.11
N CYS A 122 -28.70 -2.31 12.37
CA CYS A 122 -28.44 -1.63 11.12
C CYS A 122 -29.53 -1.95 10.10
N GLN A 123 -30.05 -0.93 9.44
CA GLN A 123 -31.06 -1.05 8.39
C GLN A 123 -30.37 -1.08 7.04
N ILE A 124 -30.79 -1.99 6.17
CA ILE A 124 -30.46 -1.98 4.75
C ILE A 124 -31.78 -1.89 3.99
N ARG A 125 -31.92 -0.93 3.09
CA ARG A 125 -33.16 -0.74 2.30
C ARG A 125 -32.90 -1.12 0.86
N ALA A 126 -33.75 -1.99 0.31
CA ALA A 126 -33.75 -2.31 -1.12
C ALA A 126 -34.86 -1.51 -1.82
N PHE A 127 -34.46 -0.67 -2.76
CA PHE A 127 -35.38 0.18 -3.54
C PHE A 127 -35.94 -0.57 -4.76
N ASN A 128 -36.90 0.05 -5.45
CA ASN A 128 -37.61 -0.55 -6.59
C ASN A 128 -36.69 -1.09 -7.71
N LEU A 129 -35.49 -0.52 -7.86
CA LEU A 129 -34.50 -1.00 -8.85
C LEU A 129 -33.89 -2.36 -8.47
N TRP A 130 -34.03 -2.80 -7.22
CA TRP A 130 -33.62 -4.14 -6.75
C TRP A 130 -34.83 -5.08 -6.63
N SER A 131 -35.75 -5.12 -7.59
CA SER A 131 -36.88 -6.05 -7.55
C SER A 131 -36.44 -7.52 -7.67
N GLY A 132 -37.22 -8.49 -7.18
CA GLY A 132 -36.80 -9.89 -7.11
C GLY A 132 -36.31 -10.49 -8.43
N GLY A 133 -37.02 -10.27 -9.54
CA GLY A 133 -36.59 -10.73 -10.87
C GLY A 133 -35.34 -10.02 -11.38
N HIS A 134 -35.16 -8.74 -11.06
CA HIS A 134 -33.99 -7.96 -11.47
C HIS A 134 -32.76 -8.34 -10.65
N ALA A 135 -32.89 -8.53 -9.33
CA ALA A 135 -31.82 -8.96 -8.45
C ALA A 135 -31.25 -10.33 -8.86
N VAL A 136 -32.11 -11.29 -9.21
CA VAL A 136 -31.65 -12.60 -9.72
C VAL A 136 -30.94 -12.45 -11.07
N ALA A 137 -31.48 -11.65 -11.98
CA ALA A 137 -30.85 -11.41 -13.29
C ALA A 137 -29.49 -10.71 -13.18
N LEU A 138 -29.25 -9.95 -12.11
CA LEU A 138 -28.00 -9.26 -11.80
C LEU A 138 -27.06 -10.09 -10.92
N THR A 139 -27.33 -11.35 -10.60
CA THR A 139 -26.37 -12.15 -9.81
C THR A 139 -25.10 -12.45 -10.64
N PRO A 140 -23.87 -12.27 -10.12
CA PRO A 140 -23.50 -12.03 -8.72
C PRO A 140 -23.48 -10.56 -8.27
N SER A 141 -23.60 -9.60 -9.17
CA SER A 141 -23.59 -8.16 -8.89
C SER A 141 -24.59 -7.73 -7.80
N ALA A 142 -25.80 -8.29 -7.80
CA ALA A 142 -26.80 -8.02 -6.76
C ALA A 142 -26.38 -8.51 -5.36
N MET A 143 -25.65 -9.63 -5.27
CA MET A 143 -25.10 -10.13 -4.00
C MET A 143 -24.01 -9.20 -3.48
N GLN A 144 -23.18 -8.70 -4.38
CA GLN A 144 -22.10 -7.78 -4.03
C GLN A 144 -22.62 -6.42 -3.55
N ILE A 145 -23.65 -5.86 -4.20
CA ILE A 145 -24.31 -4.62 -3.73
C ILE A 145 -24.81 -4.80 -2.29
N LEU A 146 -25.42 -5.93 -1.97
CA LEU A 146 -25.86 -6.19 -0.60
C LEU A 146 -24.67 -6.36 0.36
N ALA A 147 -23.57 -6.98 -0.07
CA ALA A 147 -22.34 -7.05 0.74
C ALA A 147 -21.71 -5.69 1.03
N HIS A 148 -21.76 -4.77 0.05
CA HIS A 148 -21.34 -3.37 0.19
C HIS A 148 -22.13 -2.68 1.31
N GLU A 149 -23.46 -2.81 1.31
CA GLU A 149 -24.30 -2.23 2.36
C GLU A 149 -24.10 -2.89 3.73
N ILE A 150 -23.81 -4.20 3.78
CA ILE A 150 -23.44 -4.86 5.04
C ILE A 150 -22.11 -4.28 5.59
N TYR A 151 -21.16 -3.93 4.72
CA TYR A 151 -19.91 -3.29 5.18
C TYR A 151 -20.15 -1.87 5.68
N HIS A 152 -21.09 -1.12 5.09
CA HIS A 152 -21.53 0.16 5.65
C HIS A 152 -22.09 0.00 7.06
N CYS A 153 -22.83 -1.08 7.37
CA CYS A 153 -23.25 -1.36 8.75
C CYS A 153 -22.07 -1.51 9.72
N VAL A 154 -20.98 -2.17 9.28
CA VAL A 154 -19.74 -2.29 10.06
C VAL A 154 -19.10 -0.91 10.28
N GLN A 155 -19.03 -0.09 9.22
CA GLN A 155 -18.50 1.27 9.30
C GLN A 155 -19.31 2.15 10.26
N THR A 156 -20.63 2.17 10.15
CA THR A 156 -21.48 3.03 10.98
C THR A 156 -21.42 2.63 12.46
N MET A 157 -21.32 1.34 12.77
CA MET A 157 -21.13 0.88 14.15
C MET A 157 -19.84 1.44 14.78
N MET A 158 -18.78 1.60 13.97
CA MET A 158 -17.45 2.02 14.44
C MET A 158 -17.26 3.55 14.40
N LEU A 159 -17.76 4.20 13.36
CA LEU A 159 -17.60 5.63 13.11
C LEU A 159 -18.72 6.48 13.71
N GLY A 160 -19.84 5.86 14.09
CA GLY A 160 -21.12 6.54 14.30
C GLY A 160 -21.84 6.84 12.98
N THR A 161 -22.95 7.57 13.05
CA THR A 161 -23.74 7.95 11.86
C THR A 161 -22.84 8.56 10.79
N SER A 162 -22.82 7.94 9.61
CA SER A 162 -22.04 8.34 8.45
C SER A 162 -22.32 9.81 8.11
N GLY A 163 -21.25 10.60 8.00
CA GLY A 163 -21.33 12.04 7.72
C GLY A 163 -22.09 12.38 6.43
N ASN A 164 -22.39 13.67 6.26
CA ASN A 164 -23.12 14.24 5.12
C ASN A 164 -22.72 13.62 3.76
N ASP A 165 -23.68 13.35 2.88
CA ASP A 165 -23.50 12.85 1.50
C ASP A 165 -22.54 13.69 0.65
N ASP A 166 -22.40 14.96 1.01
CA ASP A 166 -21.49 15.92 0.39
C ASP A 166 -20.10 15.98 1.04
N SER A 167 -19.83 15.15 2.06
CA SER A 167 -18.54 15.12 2.73
C SER A 167 -17.43 14.70 1.77
N PRO A 168 -16.33 15.46 1.67
CA PRO A 168 -15.18 15.08 0.87
C PRO A 168 -14.51 13.79 1.35
N SER A 169 -14.63 13.42 2.63
CA SER A 169 -14.15 12.13 3.16
C SER A 169 -14.95 10.90 2.69
N ARG A 170 -16.11 11.10 2.05
CA ARG A 170 -17.00 10.02 1.62
C ARG A 170 -16.36 9.08 0.60
N TRP A 171 -15.31 9.53 -0.10
CA TRP A 171 -14.53 8.64 -0.95
C TRP A 171 -14.04 7.42 -0.18
N ALA A 172 -13.45 7.58 1.00
CA ALA A 172 -12.88 6.48 1.77
C ALA A 172 -13.98 5.54 2.29
N ILE A 173 -15.15 6.07 2.63
CA ILE A 173 -16.30 5.30 3.10
C ILE A 173 -16.86 4.41 1.98
N GLU A 174 -17.19 5.01 0.84
CA GLU A 174 -17.81 4.32 -0.31
C GLU A 174 -16.83 3.39 -1.02
N SER A 175 -15.60 3.83 -1.27
CA SER A 175 -14.59 3.00 -1.96
C SER A 175 -14.11 1.83 -1.12
N SER A 176 -14.04 1.96 0.21
CA SER A 176 -13.73 0.81 1.06
C SER A 176 -14.88 -0.17 1.13
N ALA A 177 -16.15 0.28 1.18
CA ALA A 177 -17.30 -0.62 1.09
C ALA A 177 -17.33 -1.38 -0.24
N ASP A 178 -17.03 -0.71 -1.36
CA ASP A 178 -16.88 -1.34 -2.67
C ASP A 178 -15.77 -2.41 -2.61
N TYR A 179 -14.58 -2.05 -2.12
CA TYR A 179 -13.44 -2.96 -2.01
C TYR A 179 -13.73 -4.18 -1.11
N PHE A 180 -14.29 -3.97 0.09
CA PHE A 180 -14.61 -5.08 0.98
C PHE A 180 -15.73 -5.97 0.43
N SER A 181 -16.63 -5.43 -0.39
CA SER A 181 -17.59 -6.25 -1.14
C SER A 181 -16.92 -7.13 -2.21
N ASN A 182 -15.84 -6.65 -2.85
CA ASN A 182 -15.04 -7.45 -3.79
C ASN A 182 -14.42 -8.67 -3.10
N ILE A 183 -13.92 -8.52 -1.86
CA ILE A 183 -13.34 -9.63 -1.09
C ILE A 183 -14.39 -10.73 -0.86
N VAL A 184 -15.64 -10.35 -0.60
CA VAL A 184 -16.73 -11.31 -0.39
C VAL A 184 -17.14 -12.00 -1.70
N PHE A 185 -17.15 -11.23 -2.80
CA PHE A 185 -17.61 -11.65 -4.12
C PHE A 185 -16.57 -11.36 -5.20
N PRO A 186 -15.44 -12.08 -5.21
CA PRO A 186 -14.32 -11.77 -6.10
C PRO A 186 -14.61 -12.05 -7.58
N ASP A 187 -15.64 -12.85 -7.89
CA ASP A 187 -16.04 -13.20 -9.26
C ASP A 187 -17.03 -12.19 -9.88
N ALA A 188 -17.41 -11.14 -9.14
CA ALA A 188 -18.37 -10.14 -9.62
C ALA A 188 -17.69 -8.97 -10.35
N ASP A 189 -16.36 -8.83 -10.23
CA ASP A 189 -15.48 -7.92 -10.96
C ASP A 189 -15.94 -6.44 -11.00
N TYR A 190 -16.55 -5.94 -9.92
CA TYR A 190 -17.06 -4.56 -9.87
C TYR A 190 -15.96 -3.51 -10.07
N GLU A 191 -14.76 -3.78 -9.58
CA GLU A 191 -13.58 -2.95 -9.76
C GLU A 191 -13.19 -2.75 -11.23
N HIS A 192 -13.54 -3.67 -12.13
CA HIS A 192 -13.33 -3.47 -13.57
C HIS A 192 -14.23 -2.36 -14.11
N THR A 193 -15.44 -2.22 -13.58
CA THR A 193 -16.32 -1.10 -13.91
C THR A 193 -15.86 0.19 -13.24
N ARG A 194 -15.33 0.10 -12.01
CA ARG A 194 -14.80 1.28 -11.30
C ARG A 194 -13.54 1.84 -11.98
N SER A 195 -12.68 0.99 -12.52
CA SER A 195 -11.45 1.41 -13.18
C SER A 195 -11.68 2.27 -14.42
N ILE A 196 -12.75 2.03 -15.17
CA ILE A 196 -13.16 2.85 -16.32
C ILE A 196 -13.49 4.29 -15.89
N ASN A 197 -14.02 4.43 -14.67
CA ASN A 197 -14.47 5.70 -14.11
C ASN A 197 -13.38 6.47 -13.37
N TYR A 198 -12.27 5.83 -13.01
CA TYR A 198 -11.14 6.51 -12.37
C TYR A 198 -10.59 7.62 -13.27
N MET A 199 -10.27 8.77 -12.66
CA MET A 199 -9.79 9.97 -13.34
C MET A 199 -8.45 10.37 -12.74
N ILE A 200 -7.38 10.20 -13.50
CA ILE A 200 -6.00 10.44 -13.05
C ILE A 200 -5.71 11.91 -12.71
N ASP A 201 -6.50 12.83 -13.27
CA ASP A 201 -6.42 14.28 -13.12
C ASP A 201 -7.26 14.81 -11.97
N LYS A 202 -8.06 13.95 -11.31
CA LYS A 202 -8.84 14.32 -10.13
C LYS A 202 -8.19 13.82 -8.84
N PRO A 203 -8.19 14.63 -7.78
CA PRO A 203 -7.73 14.20 -6.46
C PRO A 203 -8.45 12.93 -6.01
N ILE A 204 -7.75 12.01 -5.34
CA ILE A 204 -8.36 10.76 -4.86
C ILE A 204 -9.64 10.99 -4.04
N TYR A 205 -9.68 12.06 -3.25
CA TYR A 205 -10.83 12.41 -2.42
C TYR A 205 -12.05 12.93 -3.19
N GLU A 206 -11.92 13.20 -4.49
CA GLU A 206 -13.04 13.54 -5.37
C GLU A 206 -13.60 12.31 -6.11
N GLN A 207 -13.08 11.12 -5.84
CA GLN A 207 -13.36 9.89 -6.59
C GLN A 207 -14.10 8.84 -5.75
N LYS A 208 -15.37 9.10 -5.41
CA LYS A 208 -16.21 8.28 -4.49
C LYS A 208 -15.99 6.76 -4.61
N TYR A 209 -16.54 6.12 -5.64
CA TYR A 209 -16.42 4.68 -5.84
C TYR A 209 -15.14 4.28 -6.60
N ALA A 210 -14.68 5.14 -7.52
CA ALA A 210 -13.53 4.82 -8.36
C ALA A 210 -12.21 4.71 -7.58
N ALA A 211 -12.11 5.35 -6.41
CA ALA A 211 -10.97 5.21 -5.52
C ALA A 211 -10.85 3.81 -4.89
N ASN A 212 -11.77 2.87 -5.14
CA ASN A 212 -11.64 1.48 -4.68
C ASN A 212 -10.34 0.84 -5.20
N LEU A 213 -9.82 1.30 -6.34
CA LEU A 213 -8.55 0.86 -6.90
C LEU A 213 -7.36 1.13 -5.98
N TRP A 214 -7.41 2.17 -5.15
CA TRP A 214 -6.37 2.44 -4.16
C TRP A 214 -6.33 1.32 -3.12
N PHE A 215 -7.49 0.93 -2.58
CA PHE A 215 -7.60 -0.21 -1.66
C PHE A 215 -7.14 -1.51 -2.33
N GLN A 216 -7.63 -1.76 -3.55
CA GLN A 216 -7.26 -2.93 -4.34
C GLN A 216 -5.74 -3.02 -4.58
N SER A 217 -5.08 -1.89 -4.83
CA SER A 217 -3.63 -1.85 -5.06
C SER A 217 -2.80 -2.15 -3.81
N LEU A 218 -3.36 -1.95 -2.62
CA LEU A 218 -2.65 -2.09 -1.35
C LEU A 218 -2.92 -3.41 -0.65
N GLU A 219 -3.94 -4.17 -1.06
CA GLU A 219 -4.33 -5.44 -0.44
C GLU A 219 -3.13 -6.35 -0.19
N ARG A 220 -2.31 -6.58 -1.21
CA ARG A 220 -1.20 -7.54 -1.14
C ARG A 220 0.01 -7.05 -0.34
N THR A 221 0.18 -5.74 -0.19
CA THR A 221 1.33 -5.16 0.54
C THR A 221 0.99 -4.79 1.98
N ARG A 222 -0.28 -4.46 2.24
CA ARG A 222 -0.76 -3.98 3.54
C ARG A 222 -1.70 -4.96 4.25
N GLY A 223 -2.39 -5.81 3.50
CA GLY A 223 -3.38 -6.75 4.00
C GLY A 223 -4.73 -6.09 4.33
N ILE A 224 -5.78 -6.91 4.36
CA ILE A 224 -7.17 -6.47 4.60
C ILE A 224 -7.36 -5.82 5.98
N VAL A 225 -6.56 -6.20 6.99
CA VAL A 225 -6.65 -5.63 8.34
C VAL A 225 -6.21 -4.17 8.35
N TYR A 226 -5.12 -3.83 7.65
CA TYR A 226 -4.65 -2.45 7.53
C TYR A 226 -5.69 -1.58 6.81
N LEU A 227 -6.24 -2.09 5.71
CA LEU A 227 -7.24 -1.38 4.92
C LEU A 227 -8.54 -1.16 5.69
N HIS A 228 -8.94 -2.15 6.50
CA HIS A 228 -10.08 -2.01 7.40
C HIS A 228 -9.82 -0.95 8.46
N GLN A 229 -8.64 -0.95 9.09
CA GLN A 229 -8.26 0.06 10.08
C GLN A 229 -8.20 1.47 9.48
N PHE A 230 -7.69 1.63 8.25
CA PHE A 230 -7.73 2.89 7.53
C PHE A 230 -9.17 3.38 7.33
N ALA A 231 -10.06 2.49 6.88
CA ALA A 231 -11.48 2.81 6.71
C ALA A 231 -12.14 3.21 8.05
N MET A 232 -11.91 2.46 9.13
CA MET A 232 -12.47 2.74 10.46
C MET A 232 -11.82 3.94 11.17
N ALA A 233 -10.67 4.43 10.71
CA ALA A 233 -10.04 5.64 11.21
C ALA A 233 -10.42 6.90 10.42
N THR A 234 -11.27 6.77 9.40
CA THR A 234 -11.69 7.90 8.56
C THR A 234 -12.59 8.85 9.35
N THR A 235 -12.10 10.06 9.60
CA THR A 235 -12.90 11.13 10.20
C THR A 235 -13.63 11.92 9.13
N THR A 236 -14.89 12.28 9.39
CA THR A 236 -15.67 13.14 8.48
C THR A 236 -15.04 14.53 8.35
N THR A 237 -14.88 14.99 7.11
CA THR A 237 -14.45 16.35 6.76
C THR A 237 -15.57 17.11 6.06
N TYR A 238 -15.55 18.44 6.12
CA TYR A 238 -16.61 19.30 5.60
C TYR A 238 -16.20 20.12 4.37
N SER A 239 -14.91 20.10 4.02
CA SER A 239 -14.39 20.78 2.83
C SER A 239 -13.23 20.02 2.19
N ALA A 240 -12.99 20.26 0.90
CA ALA A 240 -11.90 19.61 0.17
C ALA A 240 -10.53 19.99 0.76
N ASP A 241 -10.37 21.20 1.30
CA ASP A 241 -9.14 21.64 1.95
C ASP A 241 -8.92 20.95 3.30
N GLU A 242 -9.99 20.69 4.07
CA GLU A 242 -9.92 19.87 5.29
C GLU A 242 -9.51 18.44 4.97
N GLU A 243 -10.12 17.83 3.95
CA GLU A 243 -9.77 16.46 3.53
C GLU A 243 -8.34 16.37 3.02
N ARG A 244 -7.91 17.35 2.22
CA ARG A 244 -6.52 17.47 1.78
C ARG A 244 -5.55 17.55 2.96
N SER A 245 -5.88 18.38 3.96
CA SER A 245 -5.06 18.55 5.17
C SER A 245 -5.03 17.27 6.00
N ARG A 246 -6.17 16.58 6.13
CA ARG A 246 -6.28 15.29 6.81
C ARG A 246 -5.38 14.26 6.16
N LEU A 247 -5.54 14.01 4.86
CA LEU A 247 -4.75 13.01 4.14
C LEU A 247 -3.25 13.35 4.14
N ALA A 248 -2.88 14.63 3.99
CA ALA A 248 -1.49 15.07 4.07
C ALA A 248 -0.83 14.79 5.43
N SER A 249 -1.63 14.74 6.50
CA SER A 249 -1.16 14.48 7.86
C SER A 249 -1.06 12.99 8.21
N LEU A 250 -1.63 12.09 7.38
CA LEU A 250 -1.63 10.66 7.65
C LEU A 250 -0.24 10.06 7.40
N PRO A 251 0.40 9.46 8.43
CA PRO A 251 1.69 8.80 8.26
C PRO A 251 1.61 7.69 7.20
N GLY A 252 2.56 7.68 6.27
CA GLY A 252 2.64 6.65 5.22
C GLY A 252 1.68 6.82 4.04
N PHE A 253 0.72 7.75 4.09
CA PHE A 253 -0.23 7.95 2.99
C PHE A 253 0.44 8.38 1.69
N ALA A 254 1.48 9.22 1.77
CA ALA A 254 2.29 9.62 0.62
C ALA A 254 2.91 8.40 -0.11
N ASP A 255 3.40 7.42 0.64
CA ASP A 255 4.03 6.23 0.10
C ASP A 255 3.01 5.26 -0.49
N ASP A 256 1.88 5.07 0.20
CA ASP A 256 0.77 4.22 -0.26
C ASP A 256 0.12 4.78 -1.53
N PHE A 257 -0.13 6.08 -1.56
CA PHE A 257 -0.66 6.77 -2.74
C PHE A 257 0.33 6.68 -3.90
N PHE A 258 1.62 6.87 -3.65
CA PHE A 258 2.62 6.75 -4.70
C PHE A 258 2.72 5.33 -5.24
N PHE A 259 2.70 4.32 -4.37
CA PHE A 259 2.72 2.91 -4.77
C PHE A 259 1.50 2.54 -5.62
N PHE A 260 0.31 3.02 -5.24
CA PHE A 260 -0.89 2.90 -6.08
C PHE A 260 -0.66 3.48 -7.47
N MET A 261 -0.11 4.70 -7.58
CA MET A 261 0.16 5.34 -8.87
C MET A 261 1.18 4.59 -9.72
N LEU A 262 2.20 4.00 -9.12
CA LEU A 262 3.17 3.15 -9.82
C LEU A 262 2.47 1.92 -10.43
N GLN A 263 1.62 1.24 -9.67
CA GLN A 263 0.87 0.08 -10.17
C GLN A 263 -0.14 0.46 -11.25
N TYR A 264 -0.88 1.55 -11.02
CA TYR A 264 -1.88 2.06 -11.96
C TYR A 264 -1.24 2.39 -13.31
N SER A 265 -0.07 3.04 -13.31
CA SER A 265 0.67 3.40 -14.53
C SER A 265 1.05 2.24 -15.45
N PHE A 266 1.14 1.02 -14.89
CA PHE A 266 1.57 -0.19 -15.59
C PHE A 266 0.48 -1.26 -15.70
N ASN A 267 -0.78 -0.93 -15.35
CA ASN A 267 -1.86 -1.91 -15.36
C ASN A 267 -1.50 -3.15 -14.51
N ARG A 268 -1.03 -2.92 -13.28
CA ARG A 268 -0.55 -3.96 -12.35
C ARG A 268 -1.40 -4.14 -11.10
N ILE A 269 -2.52 -3.43 -11.02
CA ILE A 269 -3.48 -3.62 -9.93
C ILE A 269 -4.18 -4.95 -10.18
N LEU A 270 -4.12 -5.83 -9.19
CA LEU A 270 -4.74 -7.14 -9.26
C LEU A 270 -6.05 -7.08 -8.48
N ASP A 271 -7.12 -7.60 -9.05
CA ASP A 271 -8.39 -7.75 -8.36
C ASP A 271 -8.31 -8.83 -7.26
N THR A 272 -9.41 -8.99 -6.54
CA THR A 272 -9.57 -9.94 -5.44
C THR A 272 -9.60 -11.40 -5.90
N ASN A 273 -9.88 -11.67 -7.19
CA ASN A 273 -9.75 -13.02 -7.77
C ASN A 273 -8.32 -13.32 -8.25
N GLY A 274 -7.48 -12.28 -8.34
CA GLY A 274 -6.08 -12.34 -8.72
C GLY A 274 -5.79 -11.99 -10.18
N ALA A 275 -6.80 -11.68 -10.99
CA ALA A 275 -6.65 -11.16 -12.34
C ALA A 275 -6.27 -9.67 -12.33
N ILE A 276 -5.82 -9.17 -13.49
CA ILE A 276 -5.43 -7.76 -13.64
C ILE A 276 -6.68 -6.92 -13.86
N VAL A 277 -6.88 -5.89 -13.03
CA VAL A 277 -7.92 -4.89 -13.25
C VAL A 277 -7.60 -4.12 -14.53
N PRO A 278 -8.51 -4.05 -15.52
CA PRO A 278 -8.25 -3.34 -16.77
C PRO A 278 -8.25 -1.83 -16.53
N ILE A 279 -7.07 -1.21 -16.62
CA ILE A 279 -6.91 0.25 -16.50
C ILE A 279 -7.19 0.92 -17.85
N ALA A 280 -8.29 1.68 -17.92
CA ALA A 280 -8.75 2.30 -19.17
C ALA A 280 -7.99 3.59 -19.53
N LYS A 281 -7.54 4.35 -18.53
CA LYS A 281 -6.90 5.66 -18.72
C LYS A 281 -5.46 5.60 -18.26
N ILE A 282 -4.53 5.72 -19.20
CA ILE A 282 -3.09 5.76 -18.94
C ILE A 282 -2.65 7.22 -18.77
N PRO A 283 -1.73 7.54 -17.85
CA PRO A 283 -1.15 8.88 -17.75
C PRO A 283 -0.56 9.38 -19.07
N GLU A 284 -0.83 10.64 -19.37
CA GLU A 284 -0.08 11.37 -20.39
C GLU A 284 1.28 11.80 -19.83
N TYR A 285 2.27 11.92 -20.71
CA TYR A 285 3.64 12.32 -20.36
C TYR A 285 4.10 13.50 -21.23
N PRO A 286 3.56 14.71 -21.01
CA PRO A 286 3.99 15.91 -21.72
C PRO A 286 5.50 16.14 -21.62
N PHE A 287 6.09 16.68 -22.70
CA PHE A 287 7.50 17.06 -22.71
C PHE A 287 7.75 18.25 -21.78
N VAL A 288 8.79 18.13 -20.96
CA VAL A 288 9.34 19.21 -20.16
C VAL A 288 10.74 19.52 -20.70
N TYR A 289 10.92 20.77 -21.11
CA TYR A 289 12.17 21.24 -21.67
C TYR A 289 13.10 21.76 -20.58
N TRP A 290 14.38 21.44 -20.72
CA TRP A 290 15.42 21.96 -19.84
C TRP A 290 15.70 23.43 -20.14
N THR A 291 15.88 24.21 -19.08
CA THR A 291 16.59 25.50 -19.16
C THR A 291 18.06 25.20 -18.94
N THR A 292 18.89 25.35 -19.97
CA THR A 292 20.31 24.98 -19.93
C THR A 292 21.23 26.20 -19.84
N ASN A 293 22.47 25.98 -19.39
CA ASN A 293 23.55 26.93 -19.59
C ASN A 293 23.97 27.00 -21.08
N GLU A 294 24.86 27.94 -21.42
CA GLU A 294 25.31 28.17 -22.81
C GLU A 294 25.89 26.90 -23.46
N ASP A 295 26.60 26.08 -22.67
CA ASP A 295 27.25 24.86 -23.14
C ASP A 295 26.35 23.61 -23.07
N ALA A 296 25.12 23.73 -22.58
CA ALA A 296 24.19 22.62 -22.34
C ALA A 296 24.73 21.48 -21.44
N THR A 297 25.74 21.77 -20.62
CA THR A 297 26.35 20.83 -19.67
C THR A 297 25.61 20.76 -18.34
N GLU A 298 24.80 21.78 -18.03
CA GLU A 298 23.91 21.81 -16.89
C GLU A 298 22.55 22.37 -17.30
N GLY A 299 21.49 21.92 -16.64
CA GLY A 299 20.19 22.53 -16.83
C GLY A 299 19.19 22.19 -15.73
N THR A 300 18.10 22.93 -15.71
CA THR A 300 17.01 22.77 -14.74
C THR A 300 15.67 22.59 -15.44
N ALA A 301 14.79 21.81 -14.83
CA ALA A 301 13.42 21.61 -15.26
C ALA A 301 12.51 21.64 -14.02
N VAL A 302 11.35 22.26 -14.14
CA VAL A 302 10.35 22.31 -13.06
C VAL A 302 9.19 21.40 -13.44
N LEU A 303 8.90 20.44 -12.57
CA LEU A 303 7.72 19.58 -12.66
C LEU A 303 6.66 20.13 -11.71
N GLU A 304 5.43 20.28 -12.20
CA GLU A 304 4.30 20.81 -11.43
C GLU A 304 3.15 19.80 -11.42
N THR A 305 2.65 19.46 -10.24
CA THR A 305 1.55 18.51 -10.05
C THR A 305 0.45 19.12 -9.20
N THR A 306 -0.78 18.67 -9.40
CA THR A 306 -1.87 18.87 -8.44
C THR A 306 -1.77 17.77 -7.38
N PRO A 307 -1.67 18.08 -6.08
CA PRO A 307 -1.61 17.07 -5.05
C PRO A 307 -2.78 16.08 -5.11
N PHE A 308 -2.54 14.84 -4.68
CA PHE A 308 -3.47 13.72 -4.69
C PHE A 308 -3.93 13.27 -6.09
N THR A 309 -3.22 13.69 -7.15
CA THR A 309 -3.41 13.24 -8.53
C THR A 309 -2.17 12.51 -9.06
N MET A 310 -2.23 12.04 -10.30
CA MET A 310 -1.10 11.42 -10.99
C MET A 310 -0.56 12.36 -12.07
N SER A 311 0.73 12.71 -12.02
CA SER A 311 1.36 13.53 -13.07
C SER A 311 2.55 12.82 -13.70
N GLY A 312 2.48 12.65 -15.03
CA GLY A 312 3.56 12.12 -15.85
C GLY A 312 4.27 13.23 -16.61
N PHE A 313 5.58 13.08 -16.81
CA PHE A 313 6.41 14.01 -17.60
C PHE A 313 7.39 13.24 -18.47
N THR A 314 7.77 13.81 -19.61
CA THR A 314 8.88 13.32 -20.45
C THR A 314 10.01 14.35 -20.45
N LEU A 315 11.17 13.96 -19.95
CA LEU A 315 12.42 14.71 -20.08
C LEU A 315 13.18 14.17 -21.28
N GLN A 316 13.59 15.06 -22.18
CA GLN A 316 14.43 14.71 -23.30
C GLN A 316 15.90 14.98 -22.96
N LEU A 317 16.76 13.99 -23.17
CA LEU A 317 18.21 14.10 -23.05
C LEU A 317 18.86 13.85 -24.40
N ASP A 318 19.90 14.60 -24.71
CA ASP A 318 20.63 14.46 -25.96
C ASP A 318 21.48 13.18 -25.98
N ALA A 319 21.83 12.74 -27.18
CA ALA A 319 22.70 11.60 -27.37
C ALA A 319 24.10 11.86 -26.78
N GLY A 320 24.82 10.81 -26.39
CA GLY A 320 26.22 10.92 -25.99
C GLY A 320 26.47 11.45 -24.57
N GLN A 321 25.43 11.71 -23.77
CA GLN A 321 25.55 12.27 -22.43
C GLN A 321 25.41 11.21 -21.34
N ASN A 322 26.32 11.20 -20.36
CA ASN A 322 26.06 10.60 -19.05
C ASN A 322 25.60 11.72 -18.13
N VAL A 323 24.43 11.56 -17.53
CA VAL A 323 23.78 12.65 -16.80
C VAL A 323 23.49 12.22 -15.36
N LYS A 324 23.85 13.07 -14.40
CA LYS A 324 23.32 13.00 -13.04
C LYS A 324 22.16 13.96 -12.93
N ILE A 325 20.98 13.46 -12.56
CA ILE A 325 19.82 14.28 -12.28
C ILE A 325 19.62 14.33 -10.77
N TYR A 326 19.48 15.53 -10.24
CA TYR A 326 19.24 15.85 -8.84
C TYR A 326 17.80 16.35 -8.71
N SER A 327 17.06 15.84 -7.73
CA SER A 327 15.73 16.29 -7.38
C SER A 327 15.74 17.00 -6.03
N ASN A 328 14.99 18.10 -5.91
CA ASN A 328 14.78 18.77 -4.63
C ASN A 328 13.51 18.28 -3.90
N ALA A 329 12.96 17.13 -4.30
CA ALA A 329 11.75 16.58 -3.71
C ALA A 329 11.92 16.25 -2.23
N LYS A 330 10.90 16.60 -1.44
CA LYS A 330 10.92 16.51 0.03
C LYS A 330 9.52 16.29 0.59
N GLY A 331 9.45 15.93 1.87
CA GLY A 331 8.16 15.82 2.58
C GLY A 331 7.23 14.81 1.94
N ASN A 332 6.04 15.24 1.52
CA ASN A 332 5.00 14.40 0.91
C ASN A 332 5.12 14.25 -0.61
N GLN A 333 6.26 14.62 -1.19
CA GLN A 333 6.56 14.49 -2.62
C GLN A 333 7.25 13.16 -2.92
N ARG A 334 6.85 12.48 -4.00
CA ARG A 334 7.46 11.23 -4.48
C ARG A 334 7.67 11.26 -5.97
N LEU A 335 8.85 10.82 -6.40
CA LEU A 335 9.20 10.70 -7.81
C LEU A 335 9.71 9.31 -8.14
N ALA A 336 9.43 8.88 -9.37
CA ALA A 336 10.09 7.75 -9.99
C ALA A 336 10.37 8.09 -11.45
N TRP A 337 11.39 7.46 -12.00
CA TRP A 337 11.76 7.64 -13.39
C TRP A 337 11.92 6.30 -14.08
N ARG A 338 11.87 6.32 -15.41
CA ARG A 338 12.22 5.18 -16.25
C ARG A 338 12.60 5.65 -17.64
N SER A 339 13.39 4.85 -18.35
CA SER A 339 13.51 5.03 -19.80
C SER A 339 12.21 4.63 -20.50
N GLU A 340 11.93 5.19 -21.67
CA GLU A 340 10.68 4.94 -22.41
C GLU A 340 10.38 3.45 -22.66
N ARG A 341 11.42 2.61 -22.77
CA ARG A 341 11.28 1.16 -23.05
C ARG A 341 11.24 0.28 -21.79
N GLU A 342 11.54 0.83 -20.63
CA GLU A 342 11.49 0.10 -19.37
C GLU A 342 10.05 -0.14 -18.94
N THR A 343 9.80 -1.33 -18.40
CA THR A 343 8.51 -1.72 -17.82
C THR A 343 8.52 -1.64 -16.30
N THR A 344 9.53 -1.00 -15.72
CA THR A 344 9.72 -0.85 -14.27
C THR A 344 10.04 0.61 -13.95
N TRP A 345 9.65 1.02 -12.75
CA TRP A 345 9.98 2.34 -12.22
C TRP A 345 11.22 2.28 -11.34
N HIS A 346 12.09 3.26 -11.48
CA HIS A 346 13.21 3.51 -10.58
C HIS A 346 12.83 4.64 -9.63
N MET A 347 12.79 4.33 -8.34
CA MET A 347 12.43 5.29 -7.30
C MET A 347 13.50 6.39 -7.19
N VAL A 348 13.07 7.65 -7.09
CA VAL A 348 13.95 8.76 -6.75
C VAL A 348 13.84 8.97 -5.24
N PRO A 349 14.95 8.89 -4.48
CA PRO A 349 14.90 9.15 -3.04
C PRO A 349 14.38 10.56 -2.76
N SER A 350 13.30 10.71 -1.99
CA SER A 350 12.81 12.00 -1.50
C SER A 350 13.58 12.39 -0.24
N GLY A 351 14.19 13.58 -0.22
CA GLY A 351 15.09 13.99 0.85
C GLY A 351 14.40 14.47 2.12
N GLY A 352 15.00 14.15 3.26
CA GLY A 352 14.61 14.57 4.61
C GLY A 352 15.76 15.13 5.44
N SER A 353 17.02 15.00 5.01
CA SER A 353 18.17 15.43 5.79
C SER A 353 19.16 16.26 4.97
N SER A 354 19.53 17.41 5.51
CA SER A 354 20.57 18.28 5.00
C SER A 354 21.94 17.58 4.96
N GLY A 355 22.28 16.88 3.88
CA GLY A 355 23.65 16.42 3.64
C GLY A 355 23.83 15.16 2.79
N GLY A 356 23.72 15.26 1.46
CA GLY A 356 24.40 14.37 0.51
C GLY A 356 23.54 13.31 -0.21
N ALA A 357 23.70 13.22 -1.53
CA ALA A 357 23.16 12.20 -2.48
C ALA A 357 21.65 11.91 -2.52
N GLU A 358 20.84 12.51 -1.64
CA GLU A 358 19.37 12.45 -1.70
C GLU A 358 18.85 13.06 -3.02
N GLY A 359 17.93 12.37 -3.70
CA GLY A 359 17.34 12.83 -4.97
C GLY A 359 18.20 12.66 -6.22
N VAL A 360 19.31 11.90 -6.17
CA VAL A 360 20.20 11.74 -7.34
C VAL A 360 19.96 10.43 -8.08
N PHE A 361 19.81 10.49 -9.41
CA PHE A 361 19.82 9.32 -10.27
C PHE A 361 20.69 9.53 -11.52
N GLU A 362 21.35 8.45 -11.96
CA GLU A 362 22.27 8.46 -13.11
C GLU A 362 21.57 7.89 -14.34
N ILE A 363 21.56 8.66 -15.43
CA ILE A 363 21.11 8.20 -16.74
C ILE A 363 22.35 7.79 -17.55
N PRO A 364 22.47 6.50 -17.92
CA PRO A 364 23.63 6.01 -18.66
C PRO A 364 23.62 6.54 -20.09
N CYS A 365 24.80 6.79 -20.64
CA CYS A 365 24.93 7.26 -22.02
C CYS A 365 24.37 6.28 -23.05
N THR A 366 23.66 6.81 -24.04
CA THR A 366 23.29 6.11 -25.28
C THR A 366 23.76 6.84 -26.53
N ASN A 367 23.83 6.10 -27.64
CA ASN A 367 24.18 6.63 -28.97
C ASN A 367 23.06 7.47 -29.63
N GLY A 368 21.89 7.60 -29.00
CA GLY A 368 20.77 8.38 -29.50
C GLY A 368 20.09 9.12 -28.35
N PRO A 369 19.24 10.12 -28.65
CA PRO A 369 18.49 10.86 -27.64
C PRO A 369 17.66 9.91 -26.77
N GLN A 370 17.50 10.24 -25.49
CA GLN A 370 16.69 9.48 -24.55
C GLN A 370 15.49 10.28 -24.10
N ASN A 371 14.33 9.62 -24.10
CA ASN A 371 13.15 10.08 -23.39
C ASN A 371 13.10 9.39 -22.04
N ILE A 372 13.21 10.18 -20.97
CA ILE A 372 13.05 9.73 -19.60
C ILE A 372 11.65 10.10 -19.16
N ARG A 373 10.84 9.09 -18.82
CA ARG A 373 9.53 9.30 -18.22
C ARG A 373 9.71 9.49 -16.73
N VAL A 374 9.08 10.50 -16.17
CA VAL A 374 9.06 10.78 -14.74
C VAL A 374 7.61 10.76 -14.27
N LEU A 375 7.36 10.00 -13.22
CA LEU A 375 6.12 10.05 -12.45
C LEU A 375 6.37 10.91 -11.22
N PHE A 376 5.51 11.90 -10.99
CA PHE A 376 5.54 12.75 -9.81
C PHE A 376 4.17 12.75 -9.16
N THR A 377 4.16 12.51 -7.84
CA THR A 377 2.99 12.66 -6.99
C THR A 377 3.33 13.54 -5.80
N SER A 378 2.35 14.28 -5.30
CA SER A 378 2.43 15.02 -4.05
C SER A 378 1.18 14.75 -3.23
N THR A 379 1.33 14.62 -1.92
CA THR A 379 0.21 14.61 -0.97
C THR A 379 0.32 15.78 0.02
N GLU A 380 0.94 16.88 -0.43
CA GLU A 380 1.01 18.14 0.33
C GLU A 380 -0.36 18.83 0.40
N ALA A 381 -0.65 19.52 1.51
CA ALA A 381 -1.89 20.28 1.69
C ALA A 381 -1.88 21.62 0.94
N LYS A 382 -1.75 21.58 -0.40
CA LYS A 382 -1.67 22.74 -1.30
C LYS A 382 -2.51 22.51 -2.56
N SER A 383 -2.81 23.56 -3.31
CA SER A 383 -3.55 23.46 -4.57
C SER A 383 -2.69 23.03 -5.77
N SER A 384 -1.39 23.31 -5.72
CA SER A 384 -0.37 22.89 -6.68
C SER A 384 0.95 22.70 -5.93
N ASP A 385 1.79 21.79 -6.41
CA ASP A 385 3.10 21.52 -5.84
C ASP A 385 4.15 21.30 -6.93
N LYS A 386 5.40 21.66 -6.64
CA LYS A 386 6.47 21.68 -7.64
C LYS A 386 7.74 21.01 -7.13
N VAL A 387 8.44 20.36 -8.05
CA VAL A 387 9.77 19.82 -7.85
C VAL A 387 10.67 20.33 -8.96
N GLU A 388 11.86 20.80 -8.59
CA GLU A 388 12.91 21.14 -9.53
C GLU A 388 13.83 19.93 -9.70
N LEU A 389 14.10 19.62 -10.95
CA LEU A 389 15.15 18.70 -11.37
C LEU A 389 16.31 19.53 -11.92
N ARG A 390 17.52 19.20 -11.49
CA ARG A 390 18.76 19.76 -12.05
C ARG A 390 19.57 18.62 -12.65
N PHE A 391 20.02 18.76 -13.88
CA PHE A 391 20.95 17.82 -14.47
C PHE A 391 22.37 18.40 -14.55
N ILE A 392 23.35 17.52 -14.39
CA ILE A 392 24.78 17.81 -14.59
C ILE A 392 25.37 16.72 -15.48
N GLN A 393 25.86 17.12 -16.65
CA GLN A 393 26.58 16.24 -17.55
C GLN A 393 27.92 15.84 -16.92
N GLN A 394 28.18 14.54 -16.87
CA GLN A 394 29.41 13.99 -16.29
C GLN A 394 30.54 13.91 -17.33
N TRP A 395 30.22 13.74 -18.62
CA TRP A 395 31.20 13.56 -19.70
C TRP A 395 30.66 14.05 -21.07
N GLU A 396 31.53 14.68 -21.87
CA GLU A 396 31.33 14.99 -23.29
C GLU A 396 32.20 14.05 -24.15
N ASP A 397 31.68 12.93 -24.68
CA ASP A 397 32.22 12.31 -25.92
C ASP A 397 31.30 11.18 -26.39
N GLU A 398 30.73 11.28 -27.60
CA GLU A 398 30.03 10.17 -28.30
C GLU A 398 30.92 8.92 -28.43
N ASN A 399 32.24 9.07 -28.44
CA ASN A 399 33.18 7.96 -28.48
C ASN A 399 33.41 7.29 -27.11
N CYS A 400 33.06 7.96 -26.00
CA CYS A 400 33.16 7.37 -24.66
C CYS A 400 32.03 6.35 -24.42
N CYS A 401 30.88 6.50 -25.07
CA CYS A 401 29.74 5.57 -24.94
C CYS A 401 29.99 4.21 -25.60
N LYS A 402 31.06 4.09 -26.42
CA LYS A 402 31.41 2.87 -27.19
C LYS A 402 32.60 2.06 -26.64
N ARG A 403 33.26 2.46 -25.55
CA ARG A 403 34.49 1.76 -25.07
C ARG A 403 34.23 0.75 -23.96
N ASP A 404 34.47 -0.52 -24.30
CA ASP A 404 34.67 -1.64 -23.36
C ASP A 404 35.55 -1.23 -22.16
N ARG A 405 35.03 -1.38 -20.94
CA ARG A 405 35.76 -1.08 -19.67
C ARG A 405 37.15 -1.72 -19.61
N LYS A 406 37.39 -2.83 -20.32
CA LYS A 406 38.69 -3.55 -20.36
C LYS A 406 39.75 -2.94 -21.28
N ARG A 407 39.40 -2.06 -22.23
CA ARG A 407 40.36 -1.43 -23.16
C ARG A 407 40.82 -0.03 -22.72
N ALA A 408 40.13 0.61 -21.78
CA ALA A 408 40.44 1.96 -21.30
C ALA A 408 41.76 2.06 -20.52
N ALA A 409 42.22 0.99 -19.86
CA ALA A 409 43.43 1.01 -19.03
C ALA A 409 44.76 1.05 -19.80
N LYS A 410 44.78 0.81 -21.13
CA LYS A 410 46.02 0.66 -21.91
C LYS A 410 46.31 1.78 -22.93
N LYS A 411 45.39 2.72 -23.16
CA LYS A 411 45.59 3.87 -24.06
C LYS A 411 45.05 5.17 -23.45
N ALA A 412 45.39 5.44 -22.19
CA ALA A 412 45.18 6.74 -21.57
C ALA A 412 46.27 7.70 -22.05
N LYS A 413 46.00 8.47 -23.12
CA LYS A 413 46.69 9.76 -23.31
C LYS A 413 46.02 10.79 -24.23
N LYS A 414 44.81 10.57 -24.77
CA LYS A 414 44.01 11.63 -25.42
C LYS A 414 42.53 11.23 -25.53
N SER A 415 41.66 12.15 -25.10
CA SER A 415 40.17 12.19 -25.16
C SER A 415 39.39 11.23 -24.26
N CYS A 416 39.15 11.68 -23.03
CA CYS A 416 37.86 11.77 -22.32
C CYS A 416 38.25 12.46 -21.00
N THR A 417 38.28 13.80 -21.00
CA THR A 417 38.74 14.57 -19.84
C THR A 417 37.53 14.80 -18.93
N ALA A 418 37.63 14.43 -17.66
CA ALA A 418 36.61 14.78 -16.68
C ALA A 418 36.63 16.29 -16.52
N THR A 419 35.49 16.96 -16.66
CA THR A 419 35.38 18.35 -16.21
C THR A 419 35.35 18.32 -14.69
N SER A 420 36.52 18.47 -14.06
CA SER A 420 36.62 18.72 -12.64
C SER A 420 36.08 20.11 -12.37
N VAL A 421 34.78 20.21 -12.06
CA VAL A 421 34.20 21.43 -11.51
C VAL A 421 34.82 21.62 -10.12
N THR A 422 35.75 22.56 -10.03
CA THR A 422 36.31 22.99 -8.76
C THR A 422 35.24 23.83 -8.10
N SER A 423 34.42 23.20 -7.26
CA SER A 423 33.52 23.90 -6.35
C SER A 423 34.37 24.75 -5.41
N THR A 424 34.36 26.07 -5.62
CA THR A 424 34.80 27.04 -4.60
C THR A 424 33.69 27.15 -3.55
N ALA A 425 33.41 26.04 -2.86
CA ALA A 425 32.67 26.09 -1.61
C ALA A 425 33.68 26.45 -0.51
N THR A 426 33.48 27.61 0.11
CA THR A 426 34.15 28.02 1.34
C THR A 426 33.90 26.94 2.39
N SER A 427 34.87 26.04 2.53
CA SER A 427 34.89 24.94 3.49
C SER A 427 35.27 25.49 4.87
N GLU A 428 34.29 25.99 5.60
CA GLU A 428 34.19 25.63 7.01
C GLU A 428 33.10 24.57 7.10
N VAL A 429 33.53 23.31 7.15
CA VAL A 429 32.68 22.16 7.48
C VAL A 429 32.27 22.34 8.94
N PRO A 430 30.99 22.59 9.26
CA PRO A 430 30.52 22.37 10.62
C PRO A 430 30.60 20.86 10.86
N GLU A 431 31.18 20.45 12.00
CA GLU A 431 31.08 19.06 12.45
C GLU A 431 29.60 18.61 12.39
N PRO A 432 29.33 17.38 11.93
CA PRO A 432 27.97 16.85 11.84
C PRO A 432 27.35 16.86 13.24
N THR A 433 26.33 17.69 13.43
CA THR A 433 25.51 17.64 14.63
C THR A 433 24.68 16.36 14.61
N ASP A 434 25.00 15.43 15.51
CA ASP A 434 24.28 14.19 15.79
C ASP A 434 22.78 14.47 16.02
N THR A 435 21.95 14.16 15.03
CA THR A 435 20.49 14.10 15.17
C THR A 435 19.92 12.69 14.93
N GLY A 436 20.77 11.66 14.89
CA GLY A 436 20.35 10.26 14.82
C GLY A 436 19.59 9.81 16.07
N SER A 437 18.58 8.95 15.91
CA SER A 437 17.68 8.46 16.98
C SER A 437 18.39 7.62 18.07
N CYS A 438 19.64 7.23 17.85
CA CYS A 438 20.48 6.58 18.85
C CYS A 438 21.03 7.59 19.85
N ALA A 439 20.29 7.86 20.93
CA ALA A 439 20.86 8.56 22.09
C ALA A 439 22.04 7.72 22.66
N GLY A 440 23.18 8.37 22.88
CA GLY A 440 24.38 7.70 23.41
C GLY A 440 24.09 6.93 24.70
N SER A 441 24.64 5.72 24.80
CA SER A 441 24.48 4.86 25.98
C SER A 441 25.73 4.91 26.87
N SER A 442 25.53 4.89 28.19
CA SER A 442 26.61 4.74 29.18
C SER A 442 26.98 3.27 29.45
N ILE A 443 26.30 2.30 28.83
CA ILE A 443 26.58 0.88 29.00
C ILE A 443 27.80 0.49 28.17
N ALA A 444 28.82 -0.07 28.84
CA ALA A 444 30.04 -0.54 28.18
C ALA A 444 29.75 -1.69 27.19
N MET A 445 30.49 -1.72 26.08
CA MET A 445 30.43 -2.81 25.09
C MET A 445 30.79 -4.15 25.73
N ASP A 446 30.08 -5.20 25.34
CA ASP A 446 30.36 -6.54 25.84
C ASP A 446 31.79 -7.01 25.48
N PRO A 447 32.56 -7.60 26.42
CA PRO A 447 33.92 -8.08 26.18
C PRO A 447 34.03 -9.13 25.08
N CYS A 448 32.95 -9.84 24.79
CA CYS A 448 32.88 -10.82 23.70
C CYS A 448 33.07 -10.13 22.33
N LEU A 449 32.66 -8.87 22.15
CA LEU A 449 32.63 -8.10 20.89
C LEU A 449 33.90 -7.28 20.72
N ALA A 450 34.32 -6.59 21.78
CA ALA A 450 35.37 -5.59 21.73
C ALA A 450 36.70 -6.12 21.17
N GLY A 451 37.20 -5.47 20.12
CA GLY A 451 38.50 -5.79 19.52
C GLY A 451 38.52 -7.08 18.69
N LYS A 452 37.35 -7.68 18.40
CA LYS A 452 37.26 -8.88 17.56
C LYS A 452 36.84 -8.56 16.13
N ALA A 453 37.38 -9.37 15.22
CA ALA A 453 36.86 -9.52 13.88
C ALA A 453 35.99 -10.78 13.84
N TRP A 454 34.95 -10.74 13.02
CA TRP A 454 34.01 -11.83 12.84
C TRP A 454 33.77 -12.03 11.35
N LYS A 455 33.64 -13.28 10.93
CA LYS A 455 33.34 -13.68 9.55
C LYS A 455 31.97 -14.30 9.47
N LEU A 456 31.22 -13.96 8.43
CA LEU A 456 29.86 -14.44 8.23
C LEU A 456 29.83 -15.96 8.12
N ASP A 457 29.00 -16.59 8.95
CA ASP A 457 28.69 -18.01 8.94
C ASP A 457 27.47 -18.23 8.04
N ILE A 458 27.74 -18.59 6.78
CA ILE A 458 26.70 -18.75 5.75
C ILE A 458 25.66 -19.83 6.14
N PRO A 459 26.05 -21.05 6.56
CA PRO A 459 25.08 -22.05 7.00
C PRO A 459 24.18 -21.57 8.15
N THR A 460 24.76 -20.97 9.19
CA THR A 460 23.99 -20.54 10.36
C THR A 460 23.11 -19.32 10.03
N THR A 461 23.60 -18.41 9.20
CA THR A 461 22.81 -17.26 8.69
C THR A 461 21.59 -17.74 7.92
N ARG A 462 21.74 -18.74 7.05
CA ARG A 462 20.63 -19.31 6.28
C ARG A 462 19.52 -19.86 7.17
N GLU A 463 19.89 -20.61 8.22
CA GLU A 463 18.91 -21.18 9.14
C GLU A 463 18.23 -20.10 10.00
N LEU A 464 18.97 -19.10 10.46
CA LEU A 464 18.39 -17.94 11.16
C LEU A 464 17.41 -17.16 10.28
N MET A 465 17.73 -16.96 9.01
CA MET A 465 16.83 -16.30 8.06
C MET A 465 15.55 -17.11 7.86
N LYS A 466 15.64 -18.44 7.69
CA LYS A 466 14.46 -19.31 7.61
C LYS A 466 13.59 -19.20 8.85
N GLU A 467 14.20 -19.29 10.04
CA GLU A 467 13.49 -19.18 11.31
C GLU A 467 12.76 -17.84 11.40
N HIS A 468 13.44 -16.72 11.14
CA HIS A 468 12.86 -15.40 11.24
C HIS A 468 11.74 -15.17 10.20
N LEU A 469 11.97 -15.58 8.95
CA LEU A 469 10.99 -15.45 7.87
C LEU A 469 9.77 -16.33 8.09
N SER A 470 9.92 -17.50 8.72
CA SER A 470 8.78 -18.38 9.05
C SER A 470 7.84 -17.81 10.12
N GLN A 471 8.26 -16.77 10.83
CA GLN A 471 7.42 -16.05 11.79
C GLN A 471 6.53 -14.99 11.13
N LEU A 472 6.70 -14.73 9.83
CA LEU A 472 5.85 -13.81 9.08
C LEU A 472 4.45 -14.41 8.89
N PRO A 473 3.39 -13.74 9.34
CA PRO A 473 2.02 -14.22 9.11
C PRO A 473 1.70 -14.24 7.62
N GLY A 474 1.04 -15.30 7.15
CA GLY A 474 0.59 -15.43 5.76
C GLY A 474 1.69 -15.80 4.75
N VAL A 475 2.93 -16.04 5.20
CA VAL A 475 4.07 -16.37 4.33
C VAL A 475 4.57 -17.79 4.63
N THR A 476 4.67 -18.61 3.58
CA THR A 476 5.32 -19.92 3.63
C THR A 476 6.64 -19.86 2.90
N ILE A 477 7.75 -20.11 3.59
CA ILE A 477 9.08 -20.09 2.98
C ILE A 477 9.38 -21.45 2.33
N SER A 478 9.54 -21.47 1.01
CA SER A 478 9.85 -22.69 0.25
C SER A 478 11.35 -22.86 0.03
N GLY A 479 12.13 -21.77 0.08
CA GLY A 479 13.58 -21.81 -0.07
C GLY A 479 14.28 -20.59 0.48
N VAL A 480 15.45 -20.80 1.10
CA VAL A 480 16.39 -19.71 1.44
C VAL A 480 17.79 -20.16 1.04
N GLN A 481 18.42 -19.39 0.16
CA GLN A 481 19.82 -19.55 -0.21
C GLN A 481 20.60 -18.32 0.24
N VAL A 482 21.78 -18.57 0.79
CA VAL A 482 22.73 -17.51 1.19
C VAL A 482 24.09 -17.90 0.63
N SER A 483 24.78 -16.96 -0.01
CA SER A 483 26.10 -17.14 -0.62
C SER A 483 26.91 -15.84 -0.57
N GLY A 484 28.20 -15.91 -0.94
CA GLY A 484 29.12 -14.77 -0.87
C GLY A 484 29.89 -14.72 0.45
N ALA A 485 30.39 -13.54 0.81
CA ALA A 485 31.16 -13.34 2.03
C ALA A 485 30.77 -12.04 2.74
N GLY A 486 30.87 -12.06 4.07
CA GLY A 486 30.71 -10.88 4.90
C GLY A 486 31.60 -10.95 6.13
N GLY A 487 31.82 -9.80 6.76
CA GLY A 487 32.61 -9.68 7.98
C GLY A 487 32.22 -8.47 8.79
N LEU A 488 32.56 -8.52 10.07
CA LEU A 488 32.26 -7.51 11.07
C LEU A 488 33.47 -7.28 11.96
N THR A 489 33.84 -6.03 12.22
CA THR A 489 34.92 -5.71 13.17
C THR A 489 34.49 -4.67 14.17
N PHE A 490 34.83 -4.88 15.44
CA PHE A 490 34.58 -3.92 16.52
C PHE A 490 35.89 -3.27 16.99
N ALA A 491 35.90 -1.94 17.02
CA ALA A 491 37.01 -1.15 17.54
C ALA A 491 36.47 -0.11 18.52
N LYS A 492 36.46 -0.45 19.82
CA LYS A 492 35.67 0.27 20.84
C LYS A 492 34.19 0.28 20.40
N GLU A 493 33.53 1.42 20.45
CA GLU A 493 32.14 1.59 20.01
C GLU A 493 31.97 1.58 18.49
N LYS A 494 33.06 1.64 17.71
CA LYS A 494 32.99 1.62 16.25
C LYS A 494 32.79 0.22 15.73
N ILE A 495 31.92 0.09 14.76
CA ILE A 495 31.59 -1.17 14.09
C ILE A 495 31.73 -0.98 12.58
N ASN A 496 32.42 -1.90 11.91
CA ASN A 496 32.55 -1.91 10.46
C ASN A 496 32.09 -3.23 9.88
N PHE A 497 31.21 -3.16 8.90
CA PHE A 497 30.71 -4.24 8.08
C PHE A 497 31.44 -4.26 6.75
N THR A 498 31.74 -5.46 6.26
CA THR A 498 32.28 -5.68 4.92
C THR A 498 31.48 -6.79 4.27
N TYR A 499 31.06 -6.59 3.01
CA TYR A 499 30.31 -7.55 2.22
C TYR A 499 30.96 -7.64 0.85
N LYS A 500 31.10 -8.88 0.35
CA LYS A 500 31.65 -9.14 -0.97
C LYS A 500 30.69 -10.05 -1.72
N GLY A 501 29.77 -9.43 -2.45
CA GLY A 501 28.70 -10.11 -3.17
C GLY A 501 27.89 -11.04 -2.27
N LEU A 502 27.56 -10.61 -1.05
CA LEU A 502 26.66 -11.36 -0.16
C LEU A 502 25.28 -11.42 -0.81
N ARG A 503 24.86 -12.60 -1.23
CA ARG A 503 23.60 -12.83 -1.91
C ARG A 503 22.66 -13.66 -1.05
N THR A 504 21.42 -13.21 -0.94
CA THR A 504 20.32 -13.91 -0.30
C THR A 504 19.20 -14.09 -1.32
N ASP A 505 18.81 -15.32 -1.62
CA ASP A 505 17.65 -15.64 -2.44
C ASP A 505 16.60 -16.29 -1.54
N VAL A 506 15.38 -15.76 -1.55
CA VAL A 506 14.25 -16.26 -0.79
C VAL A 506 13.13 -16.61 -1.74
N ASP A 507 12.80 -17.89 -1.78
CA ASP A 507 11.59 -18.38 -2.43
C ASP A 507 10.52 -18.50 -1.34
N MET A 508 9.41 -17.81 -1.55
CA MET A 508 8.29 -17.81 -0.61
C MET A 508 6.96 -17.86 -1.35
N ASP A 509 5.99 -18.47 -0.70
CA ASP A 509 4.58 -18.38 -1.05
C ASP A 509 3.94 -17.40 -0.09
N ALA A 510 3.39 -16.31 -0.62
CA ALA A 510 2.57 -15.39 0.15
C ALA A 510 1.18 -15.39 -0.46
N GLU A 511 0.20 -15.88 0.29
CA GLU A 511 -1.22 -15.90 -0.13
C GLU A 511 -1.44 -16.60 -1.50
N GLY A 512 -0.73 -17.71 -1.76
CA GLY A 512 -0.86 -18.52 -2.97
C GLY A 512 0.01 -18.07 -4.15
N LEU A 513 0.84 -17.03 -3.96
CA LEU A 513 1.76 -16.53 -4.97
C LEU A 513 3.19 -16.95 -4.65
N GLN A 514 3.82 -17.67 -5.58
CA GLN A 514 5.24 -17.95 -5.51
C GLN A 514 6.05 -16.72 -5.92
N LEU A 515 6.77 -16.17 -4.94
CA LEU A 515 7.63 -15.00 -5.07
C LEU A 515 9.09 -15.40 -4.84
N GLY A 516 9.96 -15.05 -5.78
CA GLY A 516 11.41 -15.15 -5.62
C GLY A 516 12.00 -13.76 -5.38
N VAL A 517 12.52 -13.51 -4.17
CA VAL A 517 13.20 -12.26 -3.81
C VAL A 517 14.70 -12.51 -3.73
N SER A 518 15.50 -11.70 -4.43
CA SER A 518 16.97 -11.81 -4.44
C SER A 518 17.59 -10.51 -3.96
N VAL A 519 18.42 -10.53 -2.92
CA VAL A 519 19.18 -9.37 -2.44
C VAL A 519 20.68 -9.64 -2.55
N VAL A 520 21.43 -8.74 -3.18
CA VAL A 520 22.89 -8.80 -3.35
C VAL A 520 23.54 -7.55 -2.75
N ILE A 521 24.41 -7.73 -1.76
CA ILE A 521 25.12 -6.66 -1.06
C ILE A 521 26.61 -6.74 -1.39
N ASP A 522 27.18 -5.64 -1.87
CA ASP A 522 28.62 -5.54 -2.16
C ASP A 522 29.16 -4.17 -1.71
N GLY A 523 30.08 -4.17 -0.75
CA GLY A 523 30.62 -2.94 -0.18
C GLY A 523 30.98 -3.01 1.30
N GLU A 524 31.13 -1.84 1.91
CA GLU A 524 31.48 -1.67 3.31
C GLU A 524 30.62 -0.59 3.96
N ALA A 525 30.34 -0.75 5.25
CA ALA A 525 29.59 0.24 6.04
C ALA A 525 30.20 0.35 7.43
N GLY A 526 30.28 1.57 7.94
CA GLY A 526 30.86 1.89 9.24
C GLY A 526 29.88 2.68 10.09
N GLY A 527 29.85 2.41 11.39
CA GLY A 527 28.93 3.03 12.32
C GLY A 527 29.40 2.97 13.76
N VAL A 528 28.48 3.31 14.66
CA VAL A 528 28.65 3.22 16.12
C VAL A 528 27.61 2.27 16.70
N PHE A 529 28.06 1.41 17.63
CA PHE A 529 27.26 0.35 18.24
C PHE A 529 27.03 0.65 19.73
N TYR A 530 25.86 1.18 20.07
CA TYR A 530 25.51 1.59 21.43
C TYR A 530 24.70 0.50 22.13
N ILE A 531 25.22 -0.10 23.19
CA ILE A 531 24.46 -1.10 23.97
C ILE A 531 23.31 -0.41 24.70
N LYS A 532 22.05 -0.74 24.39
CA LYS A 532 20.86 -0.16 25.04
C LYS A 532 20.45 -0.93 26.29
N SER A 533 20.55 -2.25 26.26
CA SER A 533 20.22 -3.11 27.40
C SER A 533 20.89 -4.48 27.26
N GLY A 534 21.08 -5.18 28.38
CA GLY A 534 21.72 -6.50 28.42
C GLY A 534 23.16 -6.48 28.92
N GLY A 535 23.94 -7.48 28.50
CA GLY A 535 25.34 -7.69 28.88
C GLY A 535 25.67 -9.18 29.07
N LYS A 536 26.97 -9.50 29.24
CA LYS A 536 27.50 -10.88 29.34
C LYS A 536 27.26 -11.71 28.07
N GLY A 537 27.21 -11.03 26.94
CA GLY A 537 27.15 -11.67 25.64
C GLY A 537 25.75 -11.88 25.05
N LYS A 538 24.76 -11.16 25.55
CA LYS A 538 23.43 -11.02 24.92
C LYS A 538 22.84 -9.67 25.29
N GLY A 539 22.19 -8.99 24.35
CA GLY A 539 21.52 -7.73 24.61
C GLY A 539 20.84 -7.11 23.41
N THR A 540 20.38 -5.88 23.60
CA THR A 540 19.91 -5.00 22.53
C THR A 540 20.88 -3.84 22.37
N ALA A 541 21.16 -3.44 21.13
CA ALA A 541 21.98 -2.28 20.82
C ALA A 541 21.30 -1.38 19.80
N CYS A 542 21.71 -0.12 19.73
CA CYS A 542 21.38 0.80 18.66
C CYS A 542 22.58 0.87 17.72
N LEU A 543 22.35 0.56 16.44
CA LEU A 543 23.35 0.67 15.40
C LEU A 543 23.13 1.98 14.65
N SER A 544 24.07 2.92 14.76
CA SER A 544 24.04 4.20 14.04
C SER A 544 25.05 4.20 12.91
N PHE A 545 24.61 4.24 11.66
CA PHE A 545 25.50 4.19 10.50
C PHE A 545 26.06 5.58 10.19
N LYS A 546 27.38 5.69 10.09
CA LYS A 546 28.08 6.97 9.91
C LYS A 546 28.82 7.08 8.57
N SER A 547 29.06 5.97 7.90
CA SER A 547 29.73 5.92 6.60
C SER A 547 29.36 4.64 5.86
N GLY A 548 29.43 4.65 4.54
CA GLY A 548 29.30 3.45 3.74
C GLY A 548 29.67 3.68 2.29
N LYS A 549 30.01 2.59 1.61
CA LYS A 549 30.38 2.57 0.20
C LYS A 549 29.99 1.24 -0.41
N GLY A 550 29.30 1.27 -1.53
CA GLY A 550 28.88 0.08 -2.26
C GLY A 550 27.39 0.09 -2.48
N THR A 551 26.83 -1.06 -2.83
CA THR A 551 25.41 -1.17 -3.19
C THR A 551 24.75 -2.39 -2.60
N ALA A 552 23.48 -2.26 -2.25
CA ALA A 552 22.57 -3.38 -2.12
C ALA A 552 21.59 -3.39 -3.28
N LYS A 553 21.42 -4.53 -3.94
CA LYS A 553 20.48 -4.70 -5.05
C LYS A 553 19.43 -5.72 -4.68
N ALA A 554 18.17 -5.34 -4.70
CA ALA A 554 17.04 -6.23 -4.42
C ALA A 554 16.20 -6.42 -5.69
N THR A 555 15.98 -7.66 -6.11
CA THR A 555 15.08 -8.02 -7.21
C THR A 555 13.82 -8.60 -6.62
N ILE A 556 12.68 -7.96 -6.89
CA ILE A 556 11.35 -8.39 -6.43
C ILE A 556 10.44 -8.53 -7.65
N PRO A 557 9.68 -9.64 -7.85
CA PRO A 557 9.03 -9.94 -9.13
C PRO A 557 8.08 -8.85 -9.66
N PHE A 558 7.41 -8.10 -8.77
CA PHE A 558 6.42 -7.08 -9.14
C PHE A 558 6.96 -5.65 -9.08
N ILE A 559 8.04 -5.40 -8.32
CA ILE A 559 8.68 -4.07 -8.18
C ILE A 559 9.91 -3.93 -9.11
N GLY A 560 10.50 -5.04 -9.54
CA GLY A 560 11.73 -5.07 -10.34
C GLY A 560 13.01 -4.96 -9.50
N ASP A 561 14.10 -4.58 -10.16
CA ASP A 561 15.40 -4.36 -9.53
C ASP A 561 15.44 -3.00 -8.82
N GLN A 562 15.62 -3.04 -7.51
CA GLN A 562 15.91 -1.89 -6.65
C GLN A 562 17.41 -1.87 -6.35
N THR A 563 18.04 -0.70 -6.45
CA THR A 563 19.45 -0.51 -6.07
C THR A 563 19.53 0.59 -5.03
N PHE A 564 20.20 0.29 -3.93
CA PHE A 564 20.38 1.17 -2.78
C PHE A 564 21.87 1.41 -2.54
N ASP A 565 22.21 2.61 -2.07
CA ASP A 565 23.57 2.92 -1.60
C ASP A 565 23.73 2.45 -0.15
N LEU A 566 24.92 1.96 0.20
CA LEU A 566 25.27 1.59 1.58
C LEU A 566 25.70 2.80 2.43
N ALA A 567 25.91 3.96 1.82
CA ALA A 567 26.13 5.21 2.54
C ALA A 567 24.91 5.57 3.41
N PRO A 568 25.10 6.28 4.55
CA PRO A 568 23.99 6.79 5.35
C PRO A 568 23.01 7.59 4.47
N GLY A 569 21.71 7.31 4.60
CA GLY A 569 20.66 7.90 3.75
C GLY A 569 20.45 7.21 2.40
N GLY A 570 21.28 6.23 2.03
CA GLY A 570 21.21 5.47 0.78
C GLY A 570 20.05 4.47 0.66
N GLY A 571 19.18 4.40 1.68
CA GLY A 571 17.94 3.61 1.69
C GLY A 571 18.08 2.15 2.11
N TYR A 572 19.30 1.59 2.18
CA TYR A 572 19.51 0.21 2.64
C TYR A 572 19.83 0.10 4.14
N LEU A 573 20.77 0.93 4.61
CA LEU A 573 21.21 0.96 6.00
C LEU A 573 20.68 2.22 6.67
N TYR A 574 20.04 2.07 7.82
CA TYR A 574 19.51 3.16 8.62
C TYR A 574 19.71 2.85 10.10
N ASP A 575 19.67 3.90 10.92
CA ASP A 575 19.84 3.78 12.36
C ASP A 575 18.73 2.90 12.94
N THR A 576 19.11 1.79 13.58
CA THR A 576 18.14 0.76 13.98
C THR A 576 18.52 0.07 15.28
N ASP A 577 17.51 -0.38 16.01
CA ASP A 577 17.70 -1.23 17.17
C ASP A 577 17.88 -2.68 16.72
N VAL A 578 18.90 -3.32 17.28
CA VAL A 578 19.29 -4.68 16.96
C VAL A 578 19.34 -5.52 18.23
N GLU A 579 19.03 -6.81 18.09
CA GLU A 579 19.32 -7.81 19.09
C GLU A 579 20.62 -8.51 18.72
N TYR A 580 21.46 -8.80 19.72
CA TYR A 580 22.70 -9.53 19.51
C TYR A 580 22.95 -10.60 20.58
N THR A 581 23.68 -11.64 20.17
CA THR A 581 24.32 -12.59 21.08
C THR A 581 25.78 -12.77 20.68
N CYS A 582 26.65 -13.07 21.63
CA CYS A 582 28.07 -13.36 21.40
C CYS A 582 28.61 -14.29 22.50
N SER A 583 28.84 -15.55 22.17
CA SER A 583 29.42 -16.52 23.11
C SER A 583 30.15 -17.63 22.35
N GLY A 584 31.18 -18.22 22.95
CA GLY A 584 31.90 -19.35 22.36
C GLY A 584 32.50 -19.11 20.97
N GLY A 585 32.90 -17.87 20.66
CA GLY A 585 33.41 -17.50 19.33
C GLY A 585 32.35 -17.39 18.25
N ARG A 586 31.07 -17.39 18.60
CA ARG A 586 29.94 -17.17 17.70
C ARG A 586 29.21 -15.88 18.07
N MET A 587 28.67 -15.19 17.08
CA MET A 587 27.86 -13.99 17.24
C MET A 587 26.63 -14.06 16.34
N THR A 588 25.49 -13.58 16.83
CA THR A 588 24.32 -13.27 16.00
C THR A 588 23.95 -11.82 16.17
N ILE A 589 23.42 -11.20 15.11
CA ILE A 589 22.88 -9.85 15.12
C ILE A 589 21.72 -9.76 14.13
N GLY A 590 20.64 -9.09 14.52
CA GLY A 590 19.47 -8.87 13.66
C GLY A 590 18.63 -7.72 14.17
N SER A 591 17.77 -7.16 13.31
CA SER A 591 16.83 -6.09 13.70
C SER A 591 15.93 -6.53 14.84
N LYS A 592 15.64 -5.60 15.76
CA LYS A 592 14.70 -5.83 16.85
C LYS A 592 13.27 -5.72 16.32
N GLY A 593 12.57 -6.86 16.27
CA GLY A 593 11.22 -6.97 15.72
C GLY A 593 11.20 -7.54 14.30
N ILE A 594 10.06 -8.12 13.92
CA ILE A 594 9.85 -8.69 12.58
C ILE A 594 9.57 -7.52 11.63
N GLN A 595 10.53 -7.20 10.76
CA GLN A 595 10.28 -6.29 9.65
C GLN A 595 9.82 -7.11 8.45
N SER A 596 8.55 -6.95 8.09
CA SER A 596 8.01 -7.64 6.92
C SER A 596 8.68 -7.14 5.64
N PRO A 597 9.16 -8.02 4.75
CA PRO A 597 9.53 -7.65 3.38
C PRO A 597 8.42 -6.89 2.63
N ALA A 598 7.15 -7.07 3.04
CA ALA A 598 5.98 -6.38 2.48
C ALA A 598 5.92 -4.88 2.81
N SER A 599 6.67 -4.41 3.82
CA SER A 599 6.72 -2.98 4.19
C SER A 599 7.61 -2.12 3.27
N GLY A 600 8.15 -2.69 2.19
CA GLY A 600 8.97 -1.97 1.20
C GLY A 600 10.40 -1.63 1.67
N GLY A 601 10.71 -1.82 2.95
CA GLY A 601 12.07 -1.78 3.47
C GLY A 601 12.77 -3.13 3.25
N VAL A 602 13.91 -3.14 2.58
CA VAL A 602 14.76 -4.34 2.55
C VAL A 602 15.33 -4.52 3.95
N SER A 603 14.88 -5.54 4.68
CA SER A 603 15.35 -5.76 6.05
C SER A 603 16.83 -6.13 6.06
N TRP A 604 17.58 -5.51 6.96
CA TRP A 604 18.98 -5.84 7.22
C TRP A 604 19.09 -6.99 8.24
N GLY A 605 19.53 -8.17 7.80
CA GLY A 605 19.69 -9.36 8.65
C GLY A 605 18.39 -10.18 8.83
N PRO A 606 18.42 -11.24 9.67
CA PRO A 606 19.45 -11.59 10.65
C PRO A 606 20.72 -12.24 10.06
N PHE A 607 21.87 -12.05 10.72
CA PHE A 607 23.17 -12.62 10.34
C PHE A 607 23.87 -13.33 11.51
N ALA A 608 24.58 -14.42 11.21
CA ALA A 608 25.47 -15.12 12.14
C ALA A 608 26.93 -15.00 11.71
N TYR A 609 27.84 -14.91 12.69
CA TYR A 609 29.28 -14.78 12.47
C TYR A 609 30.09 -15.67 13.41
N ASN A 610 31.30 -16.04 12.97
CA ASN A 610 32.32 -16.74 13.75
C ASN A 610 33.58 -15.86 13.88
N ALA A 611 34.21 -15.85 15.06
CA ALA A 611 35.40 -15.05 15.37
C ALA A 611 36.66 -15.51 14.62
#